data_AF-A0A951QHC5-F1
#
_entry.id   AF-A0A951QHC5-F1
#
_cell.length_a   1.000
_cell.length_b   1.000
_cell.length_c   1.000
_cell.angle_alpha   90.00
_cell.angle_beta   90.00
_cell.angle_gamma   90.00
#
_symmetry.space_group_name_H-M   'P 1'
#
loop_
_entity.id
_entity.type
_entity.pdbx_description
1 polymer ?
#
loop_
_entity_poly.entity_id
_entity_poly.type
_entity_poly.pdbx_seq_one_letter_code
_entity_poly.pdbx_strand_id
1 'polypeptide(L)'
;MIELLGRFVLLQSAAGVVSEMAPRLEDKEYMLRVLLATHHLANWSGSELVTLELAEELDSSGHSVDVLAAYSSGNFVERWKPPSVGFYSKLLQVPPLSHYDIVYCHHSMLARLFSAQPDEAIYGKERPVFVYNHLSPYERFEKPAGFSEALMADLILANSPETADEVRSFGEDFASVKVMPNPAPKSFAGVRRQRTPGRPKRLLVVSNHLPPEAMRALDILSSHGIDVRRVGLPEKPRRLVPQDILDADLVMTIGKTVQYALRAACPVYIYDHFGGPGWLTTENFEKAESTNFSGRDTPQQKTAEQIVDEIIDIPETAVEAVAQCPERFCLESWSRQFVELAGKPRDAASLASGMKQLSRQMFRCEENVLLHLDAMYDHAHGLEQSVQEAEAYRIAYTVESARSASLLADAESYHVAYQTESARSASLVSEVDRYRLAYETEAARNASLLADAEQYHIAYQTESVRSASLISDIGRFRVAYETEAARNEALIADAERFHTAFRDECTRSAELEECCHKLSKDLDVINKDNLMLRDNISSLHAIISNRKW
;
A
#
# COMPACT_ATOMS: atom_id res chain seq x y z
N MET A 1 -79.33 9.89 -67.23
CA MET A 1 -79.01 11.08 -66.42
C MET A 1 -80.01 11.30 -65.26
N ILE A 2 -80.72 10.26 -64.79
CA ILE A 2 -81.44 10.21 -63.51
C ILE A 2 -81.34 8.75 -63.04
N GLU A 3 -80.14 8.31 -62.67
CA GLU A 3 -79.92 7.01 -61.99
C GLU A 3 -78.54 6.89 -61.31
N LEU A 4 -77.87 8.03 -61.08
CA LEU A 4 -76.50 8.09 -60.55
C LEU A 4 -76.34 9.06 -59.36
N LEU A 5 -77.46 9.46 -58.72
CA LEU A 5 -77.48 10.35 -57.55
C LEU A 5 -78.34 9.79 -56.40
N GLY A 6 -78.34 8.46 -56.23
CA GLY A 6 -79.13 7.75 -55.21
C GLY A 6 -78.31 6.87 -54.24
N ARG A 7 -76.98 7.00 -54.21
CA ARG A 7 -76.09 6.17 -53.36
C ARG A 7 -75.01 6.97 -52.61
N PHE A 8 -75.29 8.21 -52.24
CA PHE A 8 -74.37 9.04 -51.45
C PHE A 8 -74.91 9.54 -50.10
N VAL A 9 -76.00 8.96 -49.57
CA VAL A 9 -76.59 9.36 -48.26
C VAL A 9 -76.87 8.16 -47.33
N LEU A 10 -76.15 7.04 -47.46
CA LEU A 10 -76.27 5.92 -46.51
C LEU A 10 -74.90 5.36 -46.09
N LEU A 11 -73.96 6.26 -45.74
CA LEU A 11 -72.69 5.93 -45.09
C LEU A 11 -72.34 6.93 -43.96
N GLN A 12 -73.37 7.45 -43.28
CA GLN A 12 -73.24 8.17 -42.00
C GLN A 12 -74.43 7.84 -41.08
N SER A 13 -74.64 6.55 -40.80
CA SER A 13 -75.55 6.11 -39.71
C SER A 13 -75.28 4.67 -39.25
N ALA A 14 -74.01 4.27 -39.22
CA ALA A 14 -73.57 3.05 -38.54
C ALA A 14 -72.50 3.35 -37.46
N ALA A 15 -72.51 4.59 -36.94
CA ALA A 15 -71.75 5.01 -35.76
C ALA A 15 -72.53 4.74 -34.47
N GLY A 16 -73.24 3.61 -34.39
CA GLY A 16 -74.20 3.37 -33.32
C GLY A 16 -74.69 1.94 -33.19
N VAL A 17 -73.83 0.94 -33.37
CA VAL A 17 -73.96 -0.40 -32.77
C VAL A 17 -72.55 -1.01 -32.65
N VAL A 18 -71.72 -0.43 -31.76
CA VAL A 18 -70.53 -1.10 -31.21
C VAL A 18 -70.63 -0.96 -29.70
N SER A 19 -71.60 -1.63 -29.13
CA SER A 19 -71.78 -1.79 -27.69
C SER A 19 -72.70 -2.97 -27.50
N GLU A 20 -72.10 -4.16 -27.42
CA GLU A 20 -72.61 -5.35 -26.72
C GLU A 20 -71.81 -6.57 -27.20
N MET A 21 -70.54 -6.60 -26.81
CA MET A 21 -69.77 -7.81 -26.52
C MET A 21 -68.46 -7.39 -25.85
N ALA A 22 -68.58 -6.57 -24.80
CA ALA A 22 -67.58 -6.55 -23.76
C ALA A 22 -67.78 -7.86 -22.98
N PRO A 23 -66.82 -8.81 -22.98
CA PRO A 23 -66.82 -9.80 -21.93
C PRO A 23 -66.63 -9.04 -20.62
N ARG A 24 -67.52 -9.33 -19.66
CA ARG A 24 -67.42 -8.91 -18.27
C ARG A 24 -66.06 -9.33 -17.71
N LEU A 25 -65.07 -8.45 -17.78
CA LEU A 25 -63.90 -8.44 -16.91
C LEU A 25 -64.25 -7.57 -15.70
N GLU A 26 -65.24 -8.02 -14.93
CA GLU A 26 -65.33 -7.62 -13.53
C GLU A 26 -64.20 -8.35 -12.81
N ASP A 27 -63.46 -7.63 -11.94
CA ASP A 27 -62.31 -8.05 -11.14
C ASP A 27 -62.47 -9.41 -10.43
N LYS A 28 -62.40 -10.50 -11.17
CA LYS A 28 -61.90 -11.76 -10.64
C LYS A 28 -60.41 -11.75 -10.91
N GLU A 29 -59.62 -11.41 -9.89
CA GLU A 29 -58.18 -11.69 -9.87
C GLU A 29 -58.00 -13.18 -10.19
N TYR A 30 -57.71 -13.48 -11.45
CA TYR A 30 -57.44 -14.84 -11.89
C TYR A 30 -56.05 -15.20 -11.39
N MET A 31 -55.97 -16.05 -10.38
CA MET A 31 -54.70 -16.62 -9.93
C MET A 31 -54.21 -17.59 -11.01
N LEU A 32 -53.18 -17.20 -11.75
CA LEU A 32 -52.49 -18.08 -12.68
C LEU A 32 -51.54 -19.02 -11.95
N ARG A 33 -51.33 -20.18 -12.55
CA ARG A 33 -50.28 -21.14 -12.20
C ARG A 33 -49.21 -21.06 -13.28
N VAL A 34 -48.02 -20.61 -12.92
CA VAL A 34 -46.94 -20.33 -13.87
C VAL A 34 -45.72 -21.19 -13.54
N LEU A 35 -45.20 -21.87 -14.55
CA LEU A 35 -43.89 -22.52 -14.49
C LEU A 35 -42.87 -21.66 -15.23
N LEU A 36 -41.81 -21.23 -14.54
CA LEU A 36 -40.64 -20.62 -15.16
C LEU A 36 -39.53 -21.68 -15.25
N ALA A 37 -39.13 -22.07 -16.46
CA ALA A 37 -38.12 -23.09 -16.68
C ALA A 37 -36.86 -22.52 -17.31
N THR A 38 -35.72 -22.79 -16.68
CA THR A 38 -34.39 -22.41 -17.17
C THR A 38 -33.41 -23.57 -17.08
N HIS A 39 -32.38 -23.54 -17.93
CA HIS A 39 -31.28 -24.48 -17.83
C HIS A 39 -30.52 -24.33 -16.53
N HIS A 40 -30.11 -23.11 -16.18
CA HIS A 40 -29.21 -22.86 -15.07
C HIS A 40 -29.67 -21.69 -14.19
N LEU A 41 -29.41 -21.83 -12.88
CA LEU A 41 -29.70 -20.85 -11.84
C LEU A 41 -28.62 -20.93 -10.75
N ALA A 42 -27.45 -20.34 -11.03
CA ALA A 42 -26.26 -20.53 -10.19
C ALA A 42 -25.58 -19.22 -9.73
N ASN A 43 -25.77 -18.12 -10.46
CA ASN A 43 -25.07 -16.86 -10.27
C ASN A 43 -25.95 -15.65 -10.65
N TRP A 44 -25.47 -14.44 -10.33
CA TRP A 44 -26.15 -13.18 -10.64
C TRP A 44 -25.84 -12.73 -12.08
N SER A 45 -26.38 -13.44 -13.07
CA SER A 45 -26.30 -13.08 -14.50
C SER A 45 -27.65 -12.73 -15.10
N GLY A 46 -27.65 -12.30 -16.37
CA GLY A 46 -28.80 -11.71 -17.03
C GLY A 46 -30.03 -12.63 -17.09
N SER A 47 -29.84 -13.90 -17.45
CA SER A 47 -30.93 -14.88 -17.61
C SER A 47 -31.52 -15.32 -16.27
N GLU A 48 -30.68 -15.51 -15.25
CA GLU A 48 -31.12 -15.75 -13.89
C GLU A 48 -31.94 -14.57 -13.40
N LEU A 49 -31.41 -13.35 -13.49
CA LEU A 49 -32.13 -12.15 -13.03
C LEU A 49 -33.50 -12.00 -13.69
N VAL A 50 -33.63 -12.28 -15.00
CA VAL A 50 -34.94 -12.29 -15.68
C VAL A 50 -35.89 -13.31 -15.06
N THR A 51 -35.42 -14.52 -14.79
CA THR A 51 -36.22 -15.59 -14.17
C THR A 51 -36.68 -15.21 -12.77
N LEU A 52 -35.74 -14.77 -11.94
CA LEU A 52 -35.98 -14.45 -10.53
C LEU A 52 -36.95 -13.27 -10.39
N GLU A 53 -36.74 -12.22 -11.19
CA GLU A 53 -37.58 -11.03 -11.16
C GLU A 53 -38.98 -11.31 -11.68
N LEU A 54 -39.11 -12.09 -12.76
CA LEU A 54 -40.43 -12.48 -13.25
C LEU A 54 -41.18 -13.34 -12.22
N ALA A 55 -40.49 -14.24 -11.52
CA ALA A 55 -41.08 -15.01 -10.43
C ALA A 55 -41.60 -14.10 -9.31
N GLU A 56 -40.79 -13.13 -8.88
CA GLU A 56 -41.16 -12.17 -7.83
C GLU A 56 -42.33 -11.28 -8.23
N GLU A 57 -42.36 -10.78 -9.48
CA GLU A 57 -43.47 -9.96 -9.97
C GLU A 57 -44.77 -10.76 -10.03
N LEU A 58 -44.74 -11.98 -10.55
CA LEU A 58 -45.93 -12.83 -10.66
C LEU A 58 -46.44 -13.26 -9.27
N ASP A 59 -45.53 -13.67 -8.37
CA ASP A 59 -45.86 -14.07 -7.01
C ASP A 59 -46.46 -12.89 -6.22
N SER A 60 -45.83 -11.70 -6.28
CA SER A 60 -46.34 -10.50 -5.62
C SER A 60 -47.64 -9.97 -6.23
N SER A 61 -47.96 -10.34 -7.48
CA SER A 61 -49.25 -10.09 -8.14
C SER A 61 -50.32 -11.14 -7.81
N GLY A 62 -50.05 -12.07 -6.88
CA GLY A 62 -51.01 -13.05 -6.40
C GLY A 62 -51.12 -14.31 -7.26
N HIS A 63 -50.16 -14.59 -8.15
CA HIS A 63 -50.11 -15.82 -8.94
C HIS A 63 -49.30 -16.91 -8.23
N SER A 64 -49.60 -18.18 -8.53
CA SER A 64 -48.84 -19.33 -8.07
C SER A 64 -47.67 -19.57 -9.01
N VAL A 65 -46.44 -19.50 -8.51
CA VAL A 65 -45.23 -19.61 -9.34
C VAL A 65 -44.36 -20.77 -8.88
N ASP A 66 -44.00 -21.61 -9.85
CA ASP A 66 -42.95 -22.63 -9.70
C ASP A 66 -41.77 -22.29 -10.62
N VAL A 67 -40.55 -22.53 -10.13
CA VAL A 67 -39.32 -22.39 -10.92
C VAL A 67 -38.64 -23.74 -11.08
N LEU A 68 -38.29 -24.10 -12.32
CA LEU A 68 -37.45 -25.24 -12.64
C LEU A 68 -36.07 -24.73 -13.10
N ALA A 69 -35.01 -25.24 -12.47
CA ALA A 69 -33.63 -25.08 -12.96
C ALA A 69 -32.94 -26.45 -13.00
N ALA A 70 -32.52 -26.89 -14.20
CA ALA A 70 -31.82 -28.18 -14.34
C ALA A 70 -30.45 -28.19 -13.65
N TYR A 71 -29.78 -27.04 -13.68
CA TYR A 71 -28.53 -26.77 -13.00
C TYR A 71 -28.75 -25.65 -11.98
N SER A 72 -28.49 -25.91 -10.72
CA SER A 72 -28.64 -24.89 -9.69
C SER A 72 -27.59 -25.03 -8.60
N SER A 73 -27.15 -23.88 -8.08
CA SER A 73 -26.31 -23.84 -6.89
C SER A 73 -27.20 -23.75 -5.67
N GLY A 74 -27.16 -24.75 -4.77
CA GLY A 74 -28.00 -24.78 -3.57
C GLY A 74 -27.89 -23.49 -2.74
N ASN A 75 -26.67 -22.99 -2.55
CA ASN A 75 -26.41 -21.73 -1.85
C ASN A 75 -26.99 -20.50 -2.56
N PHE A 76 -27.14 -20.53 -3.88
CA PHE A 76 -27.72 -19.43 -4.66
C PHE A 76 -29.24 -19.43 -4.51
N VAL A 77 -29.87 -20.59 -4.72
CA VAL A 77 -31.32 -20.76 -4.60
C VAL A 77 -31.79 -20.43 -3.18
N GLU A 78 -31.11 -20.93 -2.14
CA GLU A 78 -31.46 -20.63 -0.74
C GLU A 78 -31.41 -19.13 -0.40
N ARG A 79 -30.49 -18.38 -1.03
CA ARG A 79 -30.35 -16.94 -0.81
C ARG A 79 -31.43 -16.10 -1.47
N TRP A 80 -32.05 -16.61 -2.52
CA TRP A 80 -33.06 -15.88 -3.29
C TRP A 80 -34.49 -16.35 -2.99
N LYS A 81 -34.72 -17.66 -3.00
CA LYS A 81 -36.04 -18.28 -3.16
C LYS A 81 -37.06 -17.77 -2.12
N PRO A 82 -38.12 -17.06 -2.56
CA PRO A 82 -39.23 -16.69 -1.68
C PRO A 82 -39.95 -17.94 -1.14
N PRO A 83 -40.47 -17.92 0.11
CA PRO A 83 -41.17 -19.08 0.67
C PRO A 83 -42.42 -19.53 -0.12
N SER A 84 -43.07 -18.59 -0.81
CA SER A 84 -44.26 -18.79 -1.64
C SER A 84 -43.98 -19.43 -3.01
N VAL A 85 -42.75 -19.30 -3.53
CA VAL A 85 -42.37 -19.78 -4.86
C VAL A 85 -41.89 -21.24 -4.76
N GLY A 86 -42.51 -22.14 -5.53
CA GLY A 86 -42.05 -23.52 -5.62
C GLY A 86 -40.77 -23.64 -6.44
N PHE A 87 -39.97 -24.67 -6.15
CA PHE A 87 -38.70 -24.89 -6.85
C PHE A 87 -38.46 -26.37 -7.12
N TYR A 88 -38.13 -26.68 -8.38
CA TYR A 88 -37.75 -28.01 -8.83
C TYR A 88 -36.31 -27.96 -9.37
N SER A 89 -35.47 -28.88 -8.90
CA SER A 89 -34.11 -29.08 -9.44
C SER A 89 -34.04 -30.21 -10.46
N LYS A 90 -35.15 -30.92 -10.68
CA LYS A 90 -35.23 -32.05 -11.62
C LYS A 90 -36.54 -32.02 -12.40
N LEU A 91 -36.46 -32.27 -13.71
CA LEU A 91 -37.61 -32.33 -14.62
C LEU A 91 -38.71 -33.27 -14.14
N LEU A 92 -38.35 -34.44 -13.60
CA LEU A 92 -39.30 -35.46 -13.13
C LEU A 92 -40.09 -35.04 -11.88
N GLN A 93 -39.69 -33.96 -11.20
CA GLN A 93 -40.42 -33.42 -10.06
C GLN A 93 -41.53 -32.46 -10.50
N VAL A 94 -41.46 -31.95 -11.74
CA VAL A 94 -42.45 -31.01 -12.27
C VAL A 94 -43.78 -31.75 -12.47
N PRO A 95 -44.90 -31.24 -11.90
CA PRO A 95 -46.24 -31.75 -12.17
C PRO A 95 -46.56 -31.81 -13.68
N PRO A 96 -47.62 -32.54 -14.09
CA PRO A 96 -48.12 -32.49 -15.46
C PRO A 96 -48.26 -31.05 -15.95
N LEU A 97 -47.74 -30.71 -17.14
CA LEU A 97 -47.77 -29.33 -17.63
C LEU A 97 -49.17 -28.70 -17.70
N SER A 98 -50.22 -29.52 -17.82
CA SER A 98 -51.63 -29.09 -17.72
C SER A 98 -52.04 -28.55 -16.33
N HIS A 99 -51.16 -28.66 -15.33
CA HIS A 99 -51.33 -27.98 -14.04
C HIS A 99 -51.02 -26.49 -14.11
N TYR A 100 -50.37 -26.03 -15.17
CA TYR A 100 -50.02 -24.63 -15.36
C TYR A 100 -50.92 -24.00 -16.40
N ASP A 101 -51.09 -22.70 -16.29
CA ASP A 101 -51.76 -21.87 -17.30
C ASP A 101 -50.73 -21.31 -18.30
N ILE A 102 -49.49 -21.09 -17.82
CA ILE A 102 -48.33 -20.64 -18.58
C ILE A 102 -47.09 -21.47 -18.21
N VAL A 103 -46.34 -21.88 -19.23
CA VAL A 103 -44.98 -22.38 -19.13
C VAL A 103 -44.09 -21.39 -19.88
N TYR A 104 -43.32 -20.60 -19.15
CA TYR A 104 -42.35 -19.66 -19.70
C TYR A 104 -40.96 -20.27 -19.57
N CYS A 105 -40.18 -20.22 -20.64
CA CYS A 105 -38.88 -20.87 -20.66
C CYS A 105 -37.86 -20.17 -21.57
N HIS A 106 -36.60 -20.45 -21.31
CA HIS A 106 -35.43 -20.04 -22.08
C HIS A 106 -34.35 -21.12 -21.95
N HIS A 107 -33.22 -20.97 -22.64
CA HIS A 107 -32.15 -21.97 -22.67
C HIS A 107 -32.57 -23.38 -23.19
N SER A 108 -33.43 -23.46 -24.20
CA SER A 108 -33.85 -24.71 -24.85
C SER A 108 -34.57 -25.71 -23.96
N MET A 109 -35.26 -25.24 -22.92
CA MET A 109 -35.89 -26.11 -21.94
C MET A 109 -37.18 -26.82 -22.40
N LEU A 110 -37.85 -26.37 -23.48
CA LEU A 110 -39.12 -26.98 -23.93
C LEU A 110 -38.99 -28.45 -24.31
N ALA A 111 -38.01 -28.79 -25.14
CA ALA A 111 -37.81 -30.17 -25.59
C ALA A 111 -37.65 -31.14 -24.41
N ARG A 112 -36.89 -30.72 -23.39
CA ARG A 112 -36.67 -31.47 -22.14
C ARG A 112 -37.97 -31.67 -21.35
N LEU A 113 -38.73 -30.60 -21.19
CA LEU A 113 -40.03 -30.66 -20.54
C LEU A 113 -40.95 -31.62 -21.29
N PHE A 114 -41.07 -31.47 -22.61
CA PHE A 114 -41.95 -32.32 -23.41
C PHE A 114 -41.56 -33.79 -23.35
N SER A 115 -40.27 -34.13 -23.46
CA SER A 115 -39.82 -35.52 -23.36
C SER A 115 -40.17 -36.20 -22.04
N ALA A 116 -40.21 -35.44 -20.94
CA ALA A 116 -40.51 -35.94 -19.60
C ALA A 116 -42.02 -35.96 -19.24
N GLN A 117 -42.89 -35.40 -20.08
CA GLN A 117 -44.29 -35.13 -19.74
C GLN A 117 -45.26 -36.00 -20.55
N PRO A 118 -46.48 -36.33 -20.06
CA PRO A 118 -47.45 -37.15 -20.79
C PRO A 118 -48.12 -36.39 -21.95
N ASP A 119 -48.65 -37.11 -22.94
CA ASP A 119 -49.25 -36.50 -24.16
C ASP A 119 -50.39 -35.53 -23.84
N GLU A 120 -51.23 -35.87 -22.86
CA GLU A 120 -52.35 -35.03 -22.45
C GLU A 120 -51.89 -33.67 -21.91
N ALA A 121 -50.71 -33.60 -21.27
CA ALA A 121 -50.17 -32.35 -20.75
C ALA A 121 -49.60 -31.43 -21.85
N ILE A 122 -49.25 -31.98 -23.01
CA ILE A 122 -48.61 -31.26 -24.12
C ILE A 122 -49.62 -30.92 -25.21
N TYR A 123 -50.48 -31.88 -25.56
CA TYR A 123 -51.41 -31.80 -26.68
C TYR A 123 -52.88 -31.77 -26.27
N GLY A 124 -53.17 -31.92 -24.97
CA GLY A 124 -54.54 -31.91 -24.46
C GLY A 124 -55.19 -30.54 -24.54
N LYS A 125 -56.49 -30.49 -24.25
CA LYS A 125 -57.27 -29.24 -24.22
C LYS A 125 -56.79 -28.28 -23.14
N GLU A 126 -56.32 -28.84 -22.03
CA GLU A 126 -55.84 -28.10 -20.85
C GLU A 126 -54.33 -27.79 -20.94
N ARG A 127 -53.71 -27.86 -22.12
CA ARG A 127 -52.28 -27.49 -22.26
C ARG A 127 -52.06 -26.01 -21.88
N PRO A 128 -50.91 -25.66 -21.28
CA PRO A 128 -50.57 -24.27 -20.96
C PRO A 128 -50.20 -23.46 -22.21
N VAL A 129 -49.98 -22.15 -22.01
CA VAL A 129 -49.34 -21.28 -23.00
C VAL A 129 -47.86 -21.61 -22.93
N PHE A 130 -47.27 -22.01 -24.05
CA PHE A 130 -45.83 -22.17 -24.16
C PHE A 130 -45.20 -20.85 -24.63
N VAL A 131 -44.53 -20.17 -23.71
CA VAL A 131 -43.76 -18.95 -24.00
C VAL A 131 -42.28 -19.31 -24.01
N TYR A 132 -41.61 -19.00 -25.11
CA TYR A 132 -40.18 -19.24 -25.27
C TYR A 132 -39.48 -17.90 -25.45
N ASN A 133 -38.46 -17.61 -24.63
CA ASN A 133 -37.73 -16.35 -24.71
C ASN A 133 -36.25 -16.58 -24.99
N HIS A 134 -35.72 -15.85 -25.97
CA HIS A 134 -34.32 -15.84 -26.36
C HIS A 134 -33.60 -14.64 -25.75
N LEU A 135 -32.56 -14.90 -24.97
CA LEU A 135 -31.83 -13.87 -24.22
C LEU A 135 -30.48 -13.50 -24.80
N SER A 136 -30.05 -14.13 -25.90
CA SER A 136 -28.79 -13.80 -26.55
C SER A 136 -28.77 -14.31 -28.00
N PRO A 137 -28.19 -13.56 -28.95
CA PRO A 137 -27.94 -14.06 -30.29
C PRO A 137 -26.68 -14.94 -30.37
N TYR A 138 -25.88 -15.04 -29.30
CA TYR A 138 -24.59 -15.75 -29.32
C TYR A 138 -24.55 -16.99 -28.44
N GLU A 139 -25.33 -17.03 -27.37
CA GLU A 139 -25.33 -18.16 -26.45
C GLU A 139 -25.95 -19.39 -27.14
N ARG A 140 -25.29 -20.54 -27.03
CA ARG A 140 -25.70 -21.75 -27.74
C ARG A 140 -27.03 -22.27 -27.23
N PHE A 141 -27.27 -22.18 -25.93
CA PHE A 141 -28.54 -22.54 -25.32
C PHE A 141 -29.70 -21.64 -25.77
N GLU A 142 -29.40 -20.45 -26.28
CA GLU A 142 -30.38 -19.46 -26.76
C GLU A 142 -30.67 -19.59 -28.26
N LYS A 143 -30.06 -20.55 -28.97
CA LYS A 143 -30.45 -20.84 -30.35
C LYS A 143 -31.79 -21.56 -30.38
N PRO A 144 -32.69 -21.29 -31.35
CA PRO A 144 -33.96 -21.99 -31.47
C PRO A 144 -33.82 -23.51 -31.48
N ALA A 145 -34.65 -24.17 -30.66
CA ALA A 145 -34.79 -25.61 -30.67
C ALA A 145 -35.68 -25.99 -31.87
N GLY A 146 -35.03 -26.25 -33.00
CA GLY A 146 -35.63 -26.14 -34.33
C GLY A 146 -37.02 -26.77 -34.53
N PHE A 147 -37.33 -27.93 -33.92
CA PHE A 147 -38.61 -28.62 -34.10
C PHE A 147 -39.60 -28.39 -32.95
N SER A 148 -39.19 -28.54 -31.68
CA SER A 148 -40.14 -28.41 -30.57
C SER A 148 -40.69 -27.00 -30.41
N GLU A 149 -39.83 -26.01 -30.57
CA GLU A 149 -40.20 -24.61 -30.44
C GLU A 149 -41.09 -24.18 -31.60
N ALA A 150 -40.68 -24.46 -32.84
CA ALA A 150 -41.45 -24.15 -34.05
C ALA A 150 -42.87 -24.77 -34.03
N LEU A 151 -42.98 -26.01 -33.50
CA LEU A 151 -44.26 -26.72 -33.48
C LEU A 151 -45.19 -26.27 -32.34
N MET A 152 -44.64 -25.95 -31.16
CA MET A 152 -45.42 -25.87 -29.92
C MET A 152 -45.45 -24.49 -29.28
N ALA A 153 -44.54 -23.57 -29.60
CA ALA A 153 -44.52 -22.25 -28.97
C ALA A 153 -45.76 -21.44 -29.36
N ASP A 154 -46.49 -20.94 -28.36
CA ASP A 154 -47.59 -19.98 -28.57
C ASP A 154 -47.07 -18.55 -28.69
N LEU A 155 -45.90 -18.28 -28.10
CA LEU A 155 -45.21 -17.00 -28.18
C LEU A 155 -43.69 -17.21 -28.13
N ILE A 156 -43.01 -16.68 -29.14
CA ILE A 156 -41.55 -16.61 -29.19
C ILE A 156 -41.14 -15.16 -28.93
N LEU A 157 -40.24 -14.97 -27.99
CA LEU A 157 -39.74 -13.68 -27.53
C LEU A 157 -38.23 -13.58 -27.73
N ALA A 158 -37.74 -12.37 -27.92
CA ALA A 158 -36.32 -12.07 -27.99
C ALA A 158 -36.00 -10.80 -27.20
N ASN A 159 -34.88 -10.78 -26.49
CA ASN A 159 -34.50 -9.65 -25.64
C ASN A 159 -34.04 -8.38 -26.37
N SER A 160 -33.88 -8.45 -27.69
CA SER A 160 -33.54 -7.32 -28.53
C SER A 160 -33.91 -7.58 -29.98
N PRO A 161 -33.98 -6.54 -30.82
CA PRO A 161 -34.00 -6.68 -32.27
C PRO A 161 -32.89 -7.58 -32.83
N GLU A 162 -31.63 -7.42 -32.35
CA GLU A 162 -30.50 -8.27 -32.75
C GLU A 162 -30.78 -9.76 -32.51
N THR A 163 -31.29 -10.12 -31.32
CA THR A 163 -31.67 -11.49 -31.01
C THR A 163 -32.87 -11.96 -31.82
N ALA A 164 -33.84 -11.08 -32.07
CA ALA A 164 -35.01 -11.41 -32.89
C ALA A 164 -34.62 -11.73 -34.33
N ASP A 165 -33.70 -10.96 -34.92
CA ASP A 165 -33.22 -11.18 -36.28
C ASP A 165 -32.43 -12.49 -36.39
N GLU A 166 -31.62 -12.81 -35.38
CA GLU A 166 -30.96 -14.12 -35.30
C GLU A 166 -31.98 -15.26 -35.24
N VAL A 167 -33.01 -15.14 -34.39
CA VAL A 167 -34.09 -16.15 -34.29
C VAL A 167 -34.84 -16.32 -35.61
N ARG A 168 -35.19 -15.22 -36.30
CA ARG A 168 -35.87 -15.26 -37.61
C ARG A 168 -35.04 -15.95 -38.68
N SER A 169 -33.71 -15.92 -38.57
CA SER A 169 -32.82 -16.59 -39.52
C SER A 169 -32.99 -18.12 -39.58
N PHE A 170 -33.66 -18.72 -38.58
CA PHE A 170 -33.93 -20.15 -38.51
C PHE A 170 -35.14 -20.62 -39.34
N GLY A 171 -35.94 -19.70 -39.91
CA GLY A 171 -36.99 -20.04 -40.86
C GLY A 171 -38.32 -19.32 -40.62
N GLU A 172 -39.30 -19.58 -41.51
CA GLU A 172 -40.61 -18.93 -41.49
C GLU A 172 -41.41 -19.18 -40.20
N ASP A 173 -41.22 -20.34 -39.56
CA ASP A 173 -41.86 -20.68 -38.29
C ASP A 173 -41.48 -19.70 -37.15
N PHE A 174 -40.30 -19.07 -37.27
CA PHE A 174 -39.77 -18.10 -36.31
C PHE A 174 -40.05 -16.64 -36.70
N ALA A 175 -40.72 -16.38 -37.83
CA ALA A 175 -40.95 -15.03 -38.33
C ALA A 175 -41.77 -14.15 -37.36
N SER A 176 -42.61 -14.79 -36.52
CA SER A 176 -43.52 -14.13 -35.58
C SER A 176 -42.87 -13.69 -34.26
N VAL A 177 -41.58 -13.96 -34.06
CA VAL A 177 -40.85 -13.57 -32.83
C VAL A 177 -41.05 -12.08 -32.50
N LYS A 178 -41.35 -11.81 -31.23
CA LYS A 178 -41.56 -10.46 -30.71
C LYS A 178 -40.39 -10.03 -29.84
N VAL A 179 -40.09 -8.74 -29.86
CA VAL A 179 -39.07 -8.18 -28.96
C VAL A 179 -39.69 -7.94 -27.59
N MET A 180 -39.20 -8.64 -26.58
CA MET A 180 -39.41 -8.35 -25.16
C MET A 180 -38.06 -7.95 -24.57
N PRO A 181 -37.70 -6.66 -24.52
CA PRO A 181 -36.42 -6.28 -23.94
C PRO A 181 -36.35 -6.67 -22.48
N ASN A 182 -35.13 -6.79 -21.94
CA ASN A 182 -34.93 -7.10 -20.53
C ASN A 182 -35.74 -6.10 -19.65
N PRO A 183 -36.78 -6.56 -18.93
CA PRO A 183 -37.58 -5.66 -18.11
C PRO A 183 -36.90 -5.34 -16.79
N ALA A 184 -37.31 -4.25 -16.15
CA ALA A 184 -36.86 -3.80 -14.84
C ALA A 184 -38.02 -3.89 -13.82
N PRO A 185 -37.77 -4.39 -12.59
CA PRO A 185 -38.78 -4.43 -11.54
C PRO A 185 -39.32 -3.05 -11.16
N LYS A 186 -40.59 -3.01 -10.74
CA LYS A 186 -41.27 -1.78 -10.27
C LYS A 186 -40.56 -1.10 -9.10
N SER A 187 -39.80 -1.83 -8.30
CA SER A 187 -39.02 -1.30 -7.18
C SER A 187 -38.00 -0.23 -7.61
N PHE A 188 -37.45 -0.31 -8.82
CA PHE A 188 -36.56 0.73 -9.37
C PHE A 188 -37.28 2.01 -9.78
N ALA A 189 -38.60 1.95 -10.04
CA ALA A 189 -39.40 3.16 -10.23
C ALA A 189 -39.60 3.92 -8.90
N GLY A 190 -39.60 3.21 -7.77
CA GLY A 190 -39.77 3.80 -6.44
C GLY A 190 -38.62 4.70 -5.98
N VAL A 191 -37.44 4.57 -6.61
CA VAL A 191 -36.26 5.41 -6.36
C VAL A 191 -36.04 6.45 -7.46
N ARG A 192 -37.01 6.63 -8.35
CA ARG A 192 -36.94 7.62 -9.41
C ARG A 192 -36.75 9.01 -8.82
N ARG A 193 -35.69 9.70 -9.24
CA ARG A 193 -35.40 11.08 -8.82
C ARG A 193 -34.79 11.85 -9.97
N GLN A 194 -35.26 13.09 -10.17
CA GLN A 194 -34.71 13.99 -11.17
C GLN A 194 -33.21 14.21 -10.96
N ARG A 195 -32.44 14.00 -12.03
CA ARG A 195 -31.01 14.31 -12.12
C ARG A 195 -30.83 15.60 -12.90
N THR A 196 -29.75 16.31 -12.64
CA THR A 196 -29.42 17.56 -13.34
C THR A 196 -28.14 17.35 -14.13
N PRO A 197 -27.99 18.01 -15.29
CA PRO A 197 -26.72 18.06 -16.00
C PRO A 197 -25.63 18.67 -15.11
N GLY A 198 -24.37 18.38 -15.42
CA GLY A 198 -23.22 18.92 -14.69
C GLY A 198 -22.30 17.84 -14.13
N ARG A 199 -21.29 18.30 -13.39
CA ARG A 199 -20.28 17.44 -12.77
C ARG A 199 -20.88 16.44 -11.76
N PRO A 200 -20.72 15.12 -11.98
CA PRO A 200 -21.19 14.12 -11.03
C PRO A 200 -20.34 14.09 -9.76
N LYS A 201 -20.92 13.61 -8.66
CA LYS A 201 -20.18 13.33 -7.41
C LYS A 201 -20.04 11.85 -7.16
N ARG A 202 -21.00 11.04 -7.61
CA ARG A 202 -21.08 9.60 -7.34
C ARG A 202 -21.32 8.82 -8.61
N LEU A 203 -20.41 7.91 -8.93
CA LEU A 203 -20.47 7.01 -10.08
C LEU A 203 -20.66 5.57 -9.57
N LEU A 204 -21.73 4.91 -10.02
CA LEU A 204 -21.88 3.47 -9.88
C LEU A 204 -21.41 2.77 -11.17
N VAL A 205 -20.47 1.84 -11.03
CA VAL A 205 -19.99 0.99 -12.13
C VAL A 205 -20.49 -0.43 -11.92
N VAL A 206 -21.17 -0.98 -12.92
CA VAL A 206 -21.73 -2.34 -12.85
C VAL A 206 -21.25 -3.13 -14.05
N SER A 207 -20.29 -4.02 -13.83
CA SER A 207 -19.65 -4.81 -14.88
C SER A 207 -18.96 -6.05 -14.31
N ASN A 208 -19.04 -7.17 -15.05
CA ASN A 208 -18.24 -8.37 -14.81
C ASN A 208 -17.00 -8.48 -15.72
N HIS A 209 -16.86 -7.58 -16.69
CA HIS A 209 -15.84 -7.66 -17.74
C HIS A 209 -15.17 -6.30 -17.99
N LEU A 210 -15.01 -5.50 -16.93
CA LEU A 210 -14.53 -4.12 -17.04
C LEU A 210 -13.13 -4.08 -17.67
N PRO A 211 -12.94 -3.41 -18.82
CA PRO A 211 -11.67 -3.46 -19.53
C PRO A 211 -10.60 -2.54 -18.91
N PRO A 212 -9.30 -2.76 -19.20
CA PRO A 212 -8.20 -2.03 -18.57
C PRO A 212 -8.23 -0.51 -18.72
N GLU A 213 -8.67 0.01 -19.86
CA GLU A 213 -8.88 1.44 -20.10
C GLU A 213 -9.95 2.04 -19.20
N ALA A 214 -11.05 1.31 -18.96
CA ALA A 214 -12.11 1.76 -18.08
C ALA A 214 -11.63 1.74 -16.63
N MET A 215 -10.90 0.71 -16.20
CA MET A 215 -10.29 0.68 -14.86
C MET A 215 -9.38 1.89 -14.61
N ARG A 216 -8.49 2.23 -15.56
CA ARG A 216 -7.66 3.43 -15.48
C ARG A 216 -8.48 4.72 -15.43
N ALA A 217 -9.57 4.80 -16.20
CA ALA A 217 -10.46 5.95 -16.15
C ALA A 217 -11.10 6.12 -14.75
N LEU A 218 -11.51 5.03 -14.10
CA LEU A 218 -12.07 5.07 -12.74
C LEU A 218 -11.06 5.59 -11.71
N ASP A 219 -9.79 5.22 -11.82
CA ASP A 219 -8.73 5.72 -10.94
C ASP A 219 -8.55 7.24 -11.11
N ILE A 220 -8.57 7.73 -12.36
CA ILE A 220 -8.47 9.16 -12.68
C ILE A 220 -9.70 9.92 -12.16
N LEU A 221 -10.91 9.42 -12.39
CA LEU A 221 -12.16 10.03 -11.90
C LEU A 221 -12.17 10.12 -10.36
N SER A 222 -11.67 9.08 -9.68
CA SER A 222 -11.52 9.07 -8.22
C SER A 222 -10.54 10.15 -7.76
N SER A 223 -9.42 10.34 -8.46
CA SER A 223 -8.47 11.43 -8.17
C SER A 223 -9.05 12.82 -8.39
N HIS A 224 -10.06 12.94 -9.26
CA HIS A 224 -10.86 14.15 -9.45
C HIS A 224 -12.01 14.30 -8.44
N GLY A 225 -12.06 13.47 -7.39
CA GLY A 225 -13.02 13.59 -6.29
C GLY A 225 -14.41 13.04 -6.59
N ILE A 226 -14.56 12.20 -7.62
CA ILE A 226 -15.79 11.43 -7.86
C ILE A 226 -15.72 10.16 -6.99
N ASP A 227 -16.75 9.92 -6.20
CA ASP A 227 -16.91 8.68 -5.44
C ASP A 227 -17.34 7.55 -6.38
N VAL A 228 -16.42 6.60 -6.62
CA VAL A 228 -16.63 5.47 -7.52
C VAL A 228 -16.96 4.22 -6.71
N ARG A 229 -18.17 3.69 -6.92
CA ARG A 229 -18.61 2.42 -6.36
C ARG A 229 -18.72 1.36 -7.45
N ARG A 230 -18.18 0.16 -7.22
CA ARG A 230 -18.19 -0.93 -8.18
C ARG A 230 -19.05 -2.10 -7.72
N VAL A 231 -19.70 -2.77 -8.67
CA VAL A 231 -20.43 -4.03 -8.48
C VAL A 231 -20.15 -4.95 -9.66
N GLY A 232 -19.78 -6.20 -9.37
CA GLY A 232 -19.35 -7.18 -10.37
C GLY A 232 -17.86 -7.52 -10.25
N LEU A 233 -17.34 -8.33 -11.17
CA LEU A 233 -15.96 -8.82 -11.10
C LEU A 233 -14.92 -7.71 -11.36
N PRO A 234 -13.71 -7.78 -10.75
CA PRO A 234 -13.23 -8.80 -9.81
C PRO A 234 -13.68 -8.59 -8.35
N GLU A 235 -14.52 -7.58 -8.07
CA GLU A 235 -15.13 -7.41 -6.75
C GLU A 235 -16.24 -8.46 -6.52
N LYS A 236 -17.12 -8.25 -5.54
CA LYS A 236 -18.19 -9.19 -5.23
C LYS A 236 -19.39 -8.97 -6.16
N PRO A 237 -19.67 -9.89 -7.12
CA PRO A 237 -20.91 -9.84 -7.87
C PRO A 237 -22.09 -10.07 -6.92
N ARG A 238 -23.10 -9.21 -7.02
CA ARG A 238 -24.35 -9.30 -6.27
C ARG A 238 -25.48 -8.71 -7.10
N ARG A 239 -26.71 -9.10 -6.77
CA ARG A 239 -27.90 -8.41 -7.28
C ARG A 239 -27.89 -6.94 -6.84
N LEU A 240 -28.21 -6.05 -7.78
CA LEU A 240 -28.45 -4.65 -7.47
C LEU A 240 -29.78 -4.48 -6.77
N VAL A 241 -29.83 -3.53 -5.84
CA VAL A 241 -31.06 -3.07 -5.19
C VAL A 241 -31.35 -1.64 -5.62
N PRO A 242 -32.61 -1.17 -5.55
CA PRO A 242 -32.97 0.20 -5.93
C PRO A 242 -32.09 1.28 -5.29
N GLN A 243 -31.69 1.07 -4.03
CA GLN A 243 -30.83 2.00 -3.30
C GLN A 243 -29.48 2.23 -3.99
N ASP A 244 -28.90 1.23 -4.66
CA ASP A 244 -27.63 1.37 -5.36
C ASP A 244 -27.71 2.43 -6.48
N ILE A 245 -28.83 2.46 -7.21
CA ILE A 245 -29.07 3.43 -8.27
C ILE A 245 -29.46 4.79 -7.70
N LEU A 246 -30.22 4.81 -6.60
CA LEU A 246 -30.62 6.04 -5.91
C LEU A 246 -29.41 6.87 -5.45
N ASP A 247 -28.39 6.19 -4.94
CA ASP A 247 -27.17 6.79 -4.40
C ASP A 247 -26.19 7.27 -5.48
N ALA A 248 -26.39 6.89 -6.74
CA ALA A 248 -25.55 7.29 -7.85
C ALA A 248 -26.08 8.55 -8.56
N ASP A 249 -25.17 9.39 -9.08
CA ASP A 249 -25.55 10.49 -9.98
C ASP A 249 -25.56 10.02 -11.45
N LEU A 250 -24.72 9.04 -11.79
CA LEU A 250 -24.74 8.28 -13.05
C LEU A 250 -24.37 6.80 -12.84
N VAL A 251 -24.69 5.98 -13.84
CA VAL A 251 -24.30 4.57 -13.89
C VAL A 251 -23.46 4.28 -15.15
N MET A 252 -22.30 3.66 -14.98
CA MET A 252 -21.50 3.08 -16.07
C MET A 252 -21.75 1.57 -16.15
N THR A 253 -22.36 1.09 -17.23
CA THR A 253 -22.78 -0.33 -17.34
C THR A 253 -23.18 -0.72 -18.77
N ILE A 254 -23.56 -1.98 -18.96
CA ILE A 254 -24.19 -2.52 -20.18
C ILE A 254 -25.35 -3.45 -19.83
N GLY A 255 -26.18 -3.80 -20.81
CA GLY A 255 -27.21 -4.84 -20.67
C GLY A 255 -28.31 -4.45 -19.68
N LYS A 256 -28.81 -5.44 -18.93
CA LYS A 256 -29.99 -5.34 -18.03
C LYS A 256 -29.94 -4.17 -17.03
N THR A 257 -28.74 -3.79 -16.57
CA THR A 257 -28.58 -2.68 -15.61
C THR A 257 -28.98 -1.34 -16.22
N VAL A 258 -28.87 -1.17 -17.54
CA VAL A 258 -29.32 0.03 -18.24
C VAL A 258 -30.82 0.24 -18.01
N GLN A 259 -31.62 -0.82 -18.06
CA GLN A 259 -33.06 -0.74 -17.82
C GLN A 259 -33.40 -0.39 -16.36
N TYR A 260 -32.62 -0.86 -15.38
CA TYR A 260 -32.77 -0.42 -13.99
C TYR A 260 -32.54 1.10 -13.86
N ALA A 261 -31.48 1.61 -14.51
CA ALA A 261 -31.15 3.02 -14.51
C ALA A 261 -32.21 3.87 -15.23
N LEU A 262 -32.73 3.40 -16.37
CA LEU A 262 -33.87 4.02 -17.07
C LEU A 262 -35.11 4.11 -16.17
N ARG A 263 -35.44 3.03 -15.46
CA ARG A 263 -36.58 2.98 -14.53
C ARG A 263 -36.43 4.01 -13.39
N ALA A 264 -35.20 4.18 -12.90
CA ALA A 264 -34.84 5.12 -11.84
C ALA A 264 -34.53 6.56 -12.31
N ALA A 265 -34.58 6.85 -13.62
CA ALA A 265 -34.15 8.13 -14.20
C ALA A 265 -32.69 8.51 -13.86
N CYS A 266 -31.77 7.54 -13.87
CA CYS A 266 -30.35 7.76 -13.66
C CYS A 266 -29.61 7.73 -15.01
N PRO A 267 -28.88 8.80 -15.39
CA PRO A 267 -28.08 8.85 -16.61
C PRO A 267 -27.13 7.66 -16.74
N VAL A 268 -26.99 7.16 -17.96
CA VAL A 268 -26.24 5.93 -18.25
C VAL A 268 -25.08 6.23 -19.20
N TYR A 269 -23.89 5.79 -18.80
CA TYR A 269 -22.71 5.73 -19.66
C TYR A 269 -22.49 4.27 -20.10
N ILE A 270 -22.79 3.95 -21.35
CA ILE A 270 -22.71 2.60 -21.92
C ILE A 270 -21.28 2.32 -22.36
N TYR A 271 -20.57 1.50 -21.58
CA TYR A 271 -19.21 1.11 -21.88
C TYR A 271 -18.75 -0.13 -21.08
N ASP A 272 -18.19 -1.14 -21.76
CA ASP A 272 -17.65 -2.38 -21.16
C ASP A 272 -16.61 -3.00 -22.14
N HIS A 273 -16.31 -4.30 -22.04
CA HIS A 273 -15.38 -5.03 -22.91
C HIS A 273 -15.71 -4.96 -24.42
N PHE A 274 -16.97 -4.69 -24.79
CA PHE A 274 -17.36 -4.45 -26.18
C PHE A 274 -17.06 -3.03 -26.65
N GLY A 275 -16.58 -2.14 -25.77
CA GLY A 275 -16.60 -0.69 -25.99
C GLY A 275 -17.99 -0.12 -25.71
N GLY A 276 -18.36 0.93 -26.44
CA GLY A 276 -19.70 1.49 -26.37
C GLY A 276 -19.75 2.95 -26.82
N PRO A 277 -20.97 3.48 -27.05
CA PRO A 277 -21.15 4.85 -27.50
C PRO A 277 -20.74 5.90 -26.45
N GLY A 278 -20.60 5.53 -25.18
CA GLY A 278 -20.49 6.46 -24.06
C GLY A 278 -21.87 6.82 -23.53
N TRP A 279 -22.19 8.10 -23.38
CA TRP A 279 -23.50 8.53 -22.90
C TRP A 279 -24.65 7.96 -23.74
N LEU A 280 -25.63 7.35 -23.07
CA LEU A 280 -26.93 7.07 -23.65
C LEU A 280 -27.67 8.40 -23.79
N THR A 281 -28.03 8.76 -25.03
CA THR A 281 -28.74 9.99 -25.37
C THR A 281 -30.00 9.67 -26.16
N THR A 282 -30.87 10.66 -26.35
CA THR A 282 -32.06 10.54 -27.20
C THR A 282 -31.73 10.13 -28.63
N GLU A 283 -30.58 10.53 -29.16
CA GLU A 283 -30.15 10.26 -30.54
C GLU A 283 -29.66 8.83 -30.74
N ASN A 284 -29.02 8.23 -29.73
CA ASN A 284 -28.47 6.88 -29.83
C ASN A 284 -29.31 5.80 -29.14
N PHE A 285 -30.43 6.18 -28.51
CA PHE A 285 -31.27 5.28 -27.72
C PHE A 285 -31.70 4.02 -28.48
N GLU A 286 -32.36 4.19 -29.64
CA GLU A 286 -32.89 3.06 -30.42
C GLU A 286 -31.78 2.14 -30.91
N LYS A 287 -30.64 2.72 -31.29
CA LYS A 287 -29.47 1.98 -31.76
C LYS A 287 -28.86 1.16 -30.61
N ALA A 288 -28.67 1.75 -29.44
CA ALA A 288 -28.19 1.04 -28.27
C ALA A 288 -29.17 -0.06 -27.83
N GLU A 289 -30.47 0.23 -27.81
CA GLU A 289 -31.53 -0.74 -27.50
C GLU A 289 -31.52 -1.93 -28.47
N SER A 290 -31.27 -1.69 -29.76
CA SER A 290 -31.27 -2.74 -30.79
C SER A 290 -30.31 -3.90 -30.49
N THR A 291 -29.25 -3.63 -29.71
CA THR A 291 -28.24 -4.60 -29.27
C THR A 291 -28.29 -4.84 -27.75
N ASN A 292 -29.46 -4.64 -27.12
CA ASN A 292 -29.69 -4.77 -25.69
C ASN A 292 -28.73 -3.93 -24.83
N PHE A 293 -28.39 -2.72 -25.27
CA PHE A 293 -27.46 -1.81 -24.59
C PHE A 293 -26.11 -2.45 -24.24
N SER A 294 -25.63 -3.34 -25.10
CA SER A 294 -24.39 -4.10 -24.86
C SER A 294 -23.11 -3.33 -25.20
N GLY A 295 -23.23 -2.21 -25.91
CA GLY A 295 -22.11 -1.47 -26.51
C GLY A 295 -21.69 -1.99 -27.88
N ARG A 296 -22.21 -3.14 -28.34
CA ARG A 296 -21.87 -3.73 -29.66
C ARG A 296 -22.34 -2.89 -30.84
N ASP A 297 -23.34 -2.04 -30.65
CA ASP A 297 -23.79 -1.10 -31.67
C ASP A 297 -22.69 -0.09 -32.06
N THR A 298 -21.76 0.17 -31.15
CA THR A 298 -20.64 1.09 -31.32
C THR A 298 -19.40 0.48 -30.65
N PRO A 299 -18.75 -0.52 -31.29
CA PRO A 299 -17.70 -1.35 -30.67
C PRO A 299 -16.33 -0.65 -30.62
N GLN A 300 -16.36 0.68 -30.50
CA GLN A 300 -15.16 1.51 -30.49
C GLN A 300 -14.56 1.52 -29.09
N GLN A 301 -13.28 1.15 -29.02
CA GLN A 301 -12.49 1.35 -27.81
C GLN A 301 -12.11 2.83 -27.65
N LYS A 302 -12.11 3.29 -26.40
CA LYS A 302 -11.78 4.65 -25.99
C LYS A 302 -10.52 4.58 -25.13
N THR A 303 -9.75 5.66 -25.07
CA THR A 303 -8.68 5.76 -24.08
C THR A 303 -9.28 6.08 -22.70
N ALA A 304 -8.48 5.88 -21.65
CA ALA A 304 -8.91 6.24 -20.29
C ALA A 304 -9.25 7.73 -20.20
N GLU A 305 -8.47 8.58 -20.87
CA GLU A 305 -8.63 10.02 -20.91
C GLU A 305 -9.92 10.42 -21.62
N GLN A 306 -10.26 9.76 -22.74
CA GLN A 306 -11.54 10.00 -23.42
C GLN A 306 -12.74 9.66 -22.53
N ILE A 307 -12.69 8.54 -21.80
CA ILE A 307 -13.75 8.16 -20.86
C ILE A 307 -13.87 9.18 -19.73
N VAL A 308 -12.74 9.67 -19.21
CA VAL A 308 -12.71 10.70 -18.17
C VAL A 308 -13.31 12.00 -18.67
N ASP A 309 -12.88 12.47 -19.83
CA ASP A 309 -13.33 13.73 -20.45
C ASP A 309 -14.83 13.71 -20.72
N GLU A 310 -15.39 12.56 -21.07
CA GLU A 310 -16.84 12.40 -21.25
C GLU A 310 -17.61 12.32 -19.93
N ILE A 311 -17.10 11.62 -18.91
CA ILE A 311 -17.82 11.40 -17.64
C ILE A 311 -17.76 12.62 -16.70
N ILE A 312 -16.77 13.50 -16.87
CA ILE A 312 -16.56 14.65 -15.96
C ILE A 312 -17.75 15.62 -15.91
N ASP A 313 -18.61 15.59 -16.94
CA ASP A 313 -19.82 16.40 -17.03
C ASP A 313 -20.98 15.58 -17.63
N ILE A 314 -22.09 15.44 -16.90
CA ILE A 314 -23.29 14.78 -17.39
C ILE A 314 -23.99 15.74 -18.38
N PRO A 315 -24.13 15.39 -19.67
CA PRO A 315 -24.79 16.25 -20.63
C PRO A 315 -26.31 16.25 -20.46
N GLU A 316 -26.96 17.32 -20.91
CA GLU A 316 -28.43 17.46 -20.88
C GLU A 316 -29.13 16.33 -21.62
N THR A 317 -28.62 15.95 -22.79
CA THR A 317 -29.16 14.86 -23.61
C THR A 317 -29.15 13.50 -22.90
N ALA A 318 -28.21 13.26 -21.97
CA ALA A 318 -28.19 12.02 -21.18
C ALA A 318 -29.24 12.02 -20.06
N VAL A 319 -29.55 13.20 -19.50
CA VAL A 319 -30.64 13.37 -18.54
C VAL A 319 -32.00 13.21 -19.25
N GLU A 320 -32.15 13.78 -20.45
CA GLU A 320 -33.35 13.68 -21.27
C GLU A 320 -33.65 12.22 -21.67
N ALA A 321 -32.62 11.45 -22.06
CA ALA A 321 -32.76 10.04 -22.46
C ALA A 321 -33.38 9.15 -21.38
N VAL A 322 -33.19 9.50 -20.10
CA VAL A 322 -33.70 8.74 -18.95
C VAL A 322 -34.93 9.40 -18.30
N ALA A 323 -35.34 10.57 -18.81
CA ALA A 323 -36.44 11.38 -18.26
C ALA A 323 -37.79 10.67 -18.30
N GLN A 324 -37.94 9.65 -19.16
CA GLN A 324 -39.06 8.72 -19.17
C GLN A 324 -38.55 7.30 -19.38
N CYS A 325 -39.13 6.34 -18.66
CA CYS A 325 -38.85 4.93 -18.89
C CYS A 325 -39.93 4.35 -19.79
N PRO A 326 -39.59 3.86 -21.00
CA PRO A 326 -40.56 3.23 -21.88
C PRO A 326 -41.28 2.04 -21.21
N GLU A 327 -42.58 1.90 -21.48
CA GLU A 327 -43.42 0.86 -20.85
C GLU A 327 -42.87 -0.56 -21.10
N ARG A 328 -42.26 -0.82 -22.26
CA ARG A 328 -41.63 -2.10 -22.60
C ARG A 328 -40.48 -2.52 -21.67
N PHE A 329 -39.89 -1.61 -20.90
CA PHE A 329 -38.90 -1.96 -19.87
C PHE A 329 -39.53 -2.16 -18.48
N CYS A 330 -40.85 -2.09 -18.35
CA CYS A 330 -41.56 -2.27 -17.08
C CYS A 330 -41.98 -3.73 -16.94
N LEU A 331 -41.47 -4.41 -15.92
CA LEU A 331 -41.76 -5.83 -15.71
C LEU A 331 -43.26 -6.11 -15.48
N GLU A 332 -43.94 -5.22 -14.75
CA GLU A 332 -45.37 -5.33 -14.48
C GLU A 332 -46.23 -5.24 -15.76
N SER A 333 -45.73 -4.59 -16.81
CA SER A 333 -46.43 -4.50 -18.10
C SER A 333 -46.34 -5.80 -18.89
N TRP A 334 -45.25 -6.57 -18.73
CA TRP A 334 -45.13 -7.91 -19.31
C TRP A 334 -45.91 -8.95 -18.52
N SER A 335 -45.89 -8.86 -17.18
CA SER A 335 -46.73 -9.69 -16.31
C SER A 335 -48.21 -9.63 -16.74
N ARG A 336 -48.76 -8.42 -16.91
CA ARG A 336 -50.14 -8.22 -17.41
C ARG A 336 -50.37 -8.84 -18.79
N GLN A 337 -49.43 -8.70 -19.73
CA GLN A 337 -49.56 -9.30 -21.06
C GLN A 337 -49.57 -10.83 -21.01
N PHE A 338 -48.80 -11.45 -20.12
CA PHE A 338 -48.85 -12.90 -19.91
C PHE A 338 -50.21 -13.34 -19.36
N VAL A 339 -50.79 -12.56 -18.45
CA VAL A 339 -52.14 -12.83 -17.93
C VAL A 339 -53.19 -12.76 -19.04
N GLU A 340 -53.15 -11.71 -19.85
CA GLU A 340 -54.04 -11.56 -21.01
C GLU A 340 -53.88 -12.71 -22.02
N LEU A 341 -52.64 -13.19 -22.22
CA LEU A 341 -52.37 -14.30 -23.12
C LEU A 341 -52.94 -15.62 -22.59
N ALA A 342 -52.81 -15.90 -21.29
CA ALA A 342 -53.37 -17.09 -20.66
C ALA A 342 -54.91 -17.12 -20.67
N GLY A 343 -55.56 -15.96 -20.64
CA GLY A 343 -57.02 -15.85 -20.68
C GLY A 343 -57.64 -16.10 -22.07
N LYS A 344 -56.84 -16.21 -23.13
CA LYS A 344 -57.36 -16.46 -24.49
C LYS A 344 -57.75 -17.93 -24.66
N PRO A 345 -58.93 -18.22 -25.25
CA PRO A 345 -59.30 -19.59 -25.60
C PRO A 345 -58.22 -20.20 -26.49
N ARG A 346 -57.83 -21.43 -26.17
CA ARG A 346 -56.89 -22.21 -26.99
C ARG A 346 -57.65 -23.28 -27.73
N ASP A 347 -57.42 -23.35 -29.03
CA ASP A 347 -57.77 -24.55 -29.78
C ASP A 347 -56.84 -25.66 -29.31
N ALA A 348 -57.42 -26.82 -28.98
CA ALA A 348 -56.62 -28.01 -28.74
C ALA A 348 -55.74 -28.24 -29.98
N ALA A 349 -54.43 -28.42 -29.79
CA ALA A 349 -53.55 -28.81 -30.88
C ALA A 349 -54.00 -30.21 -31.35
N SER A 350 -54.90 -30.25 -32.34
CA SER A 350 -55.42 -31.50 -32.88
C SER A 350 -54.39 -32.09 -33.85
N LEU A 351 -53.22 -32.43 -33.32
CA LEU A 351 -52.23 -33.20 -34.07
C LEU A 351 -52.79 -34.61 -34.28
N ALA A 352 -52.77 -35.07 -35.52
CA ALA A 352 -53.09 -36.46 -35.83
C ALA A 352 -52.17 -37.39 -35.02
N SER A 353 -52.66 -38.57 -34.64
CA SER A 353 -51.90 -39.52 -33.79
C SER A 353 -50.48 -39.80 -34.32
N GLY A 354 -50.33 -39.94 -35.65
CA GLY A 354 -49.02 -40.11 -36.29
C GLY A 354 -48.08 -38.91 -36.15
N MET A 355 -48.62 -37.68 -36.16
CA MET A 355 -47.82 -36.46 -35.93
C MET A 355 -47.37 -36.37 -34.46
N LYS A 356 -48.23 -36.76 -33.51
CA LYS A 356 -47.85 -36.83 -32.08
C LYS A 356 -46.71 -37.80 -31.83
N GLN A 357 -46.73 -38.96 -32.50
CA GLN A 357 -45.66 -39.94 -32.38
C GLN A 357 -44.34 -39.42 -32.99
N LEU A 358 -44.41 -38.76 -34.16
CA LEU A 358 -43.24 -38.17 -34.79
C LEU A 358 -42.65 -37.03 -33.95
N SER A 359 -43.50 -36.13 -33.44
CA SER A 359 -43.04 -35.03 -32.60
C SER A 359 -42.39 -35.52 -31.32
N ARG A 360 -42.88 -36.61 -30.71
CA ARG A 360 -42.22 -37.27 -29.58
C ARG A 360 -40.81 -37.76 -29.88
N GLN A 361 -40.60 -38.33 -31.06
CA GLN A 361 -39.26 -38.75 -31.47
C GLN A 361 -38.35 -37.53 -31.63
N MET A 362 -38.86 -36.45 -32.23
CA MET A 362 -38.11 -35.21 -32.40
C MET A 362 -37.76 -34.55 -31.06
N PHE A 363 -38.68 -34.49 -30.10
CA PHE A 363 -38.40 -33.94 -28.76
C PHE A 363 -37.29 -34.72 -28.04
N ARG A 364 -37.26 -36.05 -28.18
CA ARG A 364 -36.18 -36.88 -27.64
C ARG A 364 -34.86 -36.67 -28.36
N CYS A 365 -34.89 -36.48 -29.68
CA CYS A 365 -33.69 -36.15 -30.44
C CYS A 365 -33.09 -34.80 -29.99
N GLU A 366 -33.93 -33.78 -29.82
CA GLU A 366 -33.50 -32.48 -29.31
C GLU A 366 -32.99 -32.56 -27.87
N GLU A 367 -33.71 -33.26 -26.99
CA GLU A 367 -33.26 -33.52 -25.62
C GLU A 367 -31.87 -34.16 -25.61
N ASN A 368 -31.62 -35.16 -26.48
CA ASN A 368 -30.31 -35.78 -26.58
C ASN A 368 -29.22 -34.80 -27.02
N VAL A 369 -29.51 -33.88 -27.95
CA VAL A 369 -28.57 -32.81 -28.34
C VAL A 369 -28.28 -31.90 -27.15
N LEU A 370 -29.31 -31.53 -26.39
CA LEU A 370 -29.16 -30.69 -25.21
C LEU A 370 -28.35 -31.39 -24.11
N LEU A 371 -28.49 -32.70 -23.92
CA LEU A 371 -27.65 -33.48 -23.00
C LEU A 371 -26.16 -33.48 -23.41
N HIS A 372 -25.84 -33.29 -24.69
CA HIS A 372 -24.46 -33.06 -25.10
C HIS A 372 -24.00 -31.65 -24.75
N LEU A 373 -24.86 -30.63 -24.91
CA LEU A 373 -24.55 -29.27 -24.47
C LEU A 373 -24.34 -29.19 -22.96
N ASP A 374 -25.10 -29.95 -22.18
CA ASP A 374 -24.91 -30.14 -20.73
C ASP A 374 -23.51 -30.65 -20.41
N ALA A 375 -23.08 -31.73 -21.07
CA ALA A 375 -21.74 -32.28 -20.86
C ALA A 375 -20.63 -31.28 -21.24
N MET A 376 -20.86 -30.48 -22.28
CA MET A 376 -19.95 -29.40 -22.65
C MET A 376 -19.94 -28.27 -21.62
N TYR A 377 -21.11 -27.92 -21.07
CA TYR A 377 -21.26 -26.90 -20.04
C TYR A 377 -20.58 -27.33 -18.74
N ASP A 378 -20.80 -28.57 -18.29
CA ASP A 378 -20.12 -29.16 -17.13
C ASP A 378 -18.60 -29.17 -17.31
N HIS A 379 -18.12 -29.51 -18.51
CA HIS A 379 -16.70 -29.44 -18.83
C HIS A 379 -16.15 -28.02 -18.80
N ALA A 380 -16.86 -27.06 -19.40
CA ALA A 380 -16.48 -25.65 -19.40
C ALA A 380 -16.44 -25.05 -17.99
N HIS A 381 -17.45 -25.34 -17.16
CA HIS A 381 -17.48 -24.91 -15.76
C HIS A 381 -16.34 -25.53 -14.94
N GLY A 382 -16.02 -26.81 -15.15
CA GLY A 382 -14.86 -27.45 -14.51
C GLY A 382 -13.53 -26.79 -14.91
N LEU A 383 -13.40 -26.37 -16.17
CA LEU A 383 -12.25 -25.60 -16.64
C LEU A 383 -12.19 -24.20 -16.03
N GLU A 384 -13.31 -23.47 -15.98
CA GLU A 384 -13.37 -22.14 -15.35
C GLU A 384 -12.97 -22.18 -13.89
N GLN A 385 -13.45 -23.17 -13.14
CA GLN A 385 -13.06 -23.35 -11.74
C GLN A 385 -11.55 -23.62 -11.63
N SER A 386 -11.00 -24.45 -12.52
CA SER A 386 -9.55 -24.73 -12.58
C SER A 386 -8.74 -23.48 -12.93
N VAL A 387 -9.24 -22.62 -13.82
CA VAL A 387 -8.60 -21.34 -14.18
C VAL A 387 -8.64 -20.36 -13.01
N GLN A 388 -9.78 -20.24 -12.31
CA GLN A 388 -9.90 -19.40 -11.12
C GLN A 388 -8.96 -19.84 -10.00
N GLU A 389 -8.82 -21.16 -9.78
CA GLU A 389 -7.85 -21.72 -8.83
C GLU A 389 -6.40 -21.39 -9.24
N ALA A 390 -6.08 -21.52 -10.53
CA ALA A 390 -4.76 -21.15 -11.06
C ALA A 390 -4.47 -19.65 -10.94
N GLU A 391 -5.45 -18.77 -11.17
CA GLU A 391 -5.32 -17.33 -10.98
C GLU A 391 -5.15 -16.95 -9.52
N ALA A 392 -5.92 -17.56 -8.61
CA ALA A 392 -5.76 -17.38 -7.17
C ALA A 392 -4.34 -17.77 -6.73
N TYR A 393 -3.83 -18.90 -7.24
CA TYR A 393 -2.46 -19.33 -7.00
C TYR A 393 -1.43 -18.33 -7.56
N ARG A 394 -1.65 -17.82 -8.78
CA ARG A 394 -0.78 -16.80 -9.41
C ARG A 394 -0.73 -15.51 -8.61
N ILE A 395 -1.87 -15.04 -8.11
CA ILE A 395 -1.96 -13.84 -7.26
C ILE A 395 -1.21 -14.07 -5.95
N ALA A 396 -1.45 -15.19 -5.27
CA ALA A 396 -0.75 -15.55 -4.03
C ALA A 396 0.78 -15.62 -4.23
N TYR A 397 1.22 -16.24 -5.32
CA TYR A 397 2.64 -16.31 -5.69
C TYR A 397 3.25 -14.92 -5.94
N THR A 398 2.52 -14.04 -6.63
CA THR A 398 2.98 -12.67 -6.95
C THR A 398 3.11 -11.84 -5.69
N VAL A 399 2.16 -11.94 -4.75
CA VAL A 399 2.21 -11.27 -3.45
C VAL A 399 3.42 -11.77 -2.63
N GLU A 400 3.63 -13.08 -2.56
CA GLU A 400 4.76 -13.65 -1.81
C GLU A 400 6.11 -13.30 -2.45
N SER A 401 6.17 -13.26 -3.79
CA SER A 401 7.36 -12.81 -4.53
C SER A 401 7.68 -11.34 -4.25
N ALA A 402 6.68 -10.45 -4.25
CA ALA A 402 6.85 -9.04 -3.90
C ALA A 402 7.33 -8.86 -2.44
N ARG A 403 6.77 -9.64 -1.51
CA ARG A 403 7.20 -9.66 -0.10
C ARG A 403 8.65 -10.12 0.03
N SER A 404 9.04 -11.16 -0.69
CA SER A 404 10.40 -11.69 -0.70
C SER A 404 11.40 -10.66 -1.27
N ALA A 405 11.02 -9.95 -2.34
CA ALA A 405 11.83 -8.88 -2.91
C ALA A 405 12.03 -7.71 -1.92
N SER A 406 10.99 -7.32 -1.18
CA SER A 406 11.09 -6.32 -0.12
C SER A 406 12.05 -6.74 1.00
N LEU A 407 11.96 -7.99 1.46
CA LEU A 407 12.86 -8.52 2.50
C LEU A 407 14.32 -8.58 2.04
N LEU A 408 14.56 -8.90 0.77
CA LEU A 408 15.88 -8.86 0.15
C LEU A 408 16.45 -7.44 0.15
N ALA A 409 15.66 -6.44 -0.26
CA ALA A 409 16.07 -5.04 -0.23
C ALA A 409 16.40 -4.56 1.19
N ASP A 410 15.60 -4.97 2.18
CA ASP A 410 15.88 -4.68 3.59
C ASP A 410 17.19 -5.34 4.06
N ALA A 411 17.41 -6.61 3.70
CA ALA A 411 18.62 -7.34 4.05
C ALA A 411 19.89 -6.71 3.43
N GLU A 412 19.81 -6.25 2.17
CA GLU A 412 20.88 -5.51 1.50
C GLU A 412 21.18 -4.20 2.23
N SER A 413 20.14 -3.45 2.63
CA SER A 413 20.29 -2.22 3.41
C SER A 413 20.97 -2.45 4.76
N TYR A 414 20.58 -3.51 5.48
CA TYR A 414 21.25 -3.94 6.72
C TYR A 414 22.71 -4.33 6.50
N HIS A 415 23.02 -5.03 5.40
CA HIS A 415 24.39 -5.41 5.08
C HIS A 415 25.29 -4.20 4.84
N VAL A 416 24.81 -3.20 4.10
CA VAL A 416 25.53 -1.93 3.87
C VAL A 416 25.76 -1.17 5.18
N ALA A 417 24.75 -1.09 6.05
CA ALA A 417 24.88 -0.48 7.36
C ALA A 417 25.92 -1.19 8.23
N TYR A 418 25.90 -2.53 8.26
CA TYR A 418 26.87 -3.34 8.99
C TYR A 418 28.31 -3.13 8.49
N GLN A 419 28.53 -3.13 7.16
CA GLN A 419 29.85 -2.88 6.58
C GLN A 419 30.38 -1.49 6.95
N THR A 420 29.50 -0.47 6.91
CA THR A 420 29.83 0.90 7.28
C THR A 420 30.28 0.99 8.74
N GLU A 421 29.55 0.34 9.64
CA GLU A 421 29.87 0.35 11.08
C GLU A 421 31.14 -0.46 11.40
N SER A 422 31.35 -1.58 10.69
CA SER A 422 32.60 -2.35 10.77
C SER A 422 33.80 -1.52 10.33
N ALA A 423 33.68 -0.73 9.27
CA ALA A 423 34.73 0.16 8.79
C ALA A 423 35.04 1.29 9.78
N ARG A 424 33.99 1.89 10.38
CA ARG A 424 34.14 2.88 11.47
C ARG A 424 34.87 2.29 12.67
N SER A 425 34.47 1.09 13.09
CA SER A 425 35.11 0.38 14.20
C SER A 425 36.60 0.12 13.93
N ALA A 426 36.94 -0.33 12.71
CA ALA A 426 38.34 -0.53 12.31
C ALA A 426 39.15 0.78 12.33
N SER A 427 38.56 1.90 11.88
CA SER A 427 39.19 3.23 11.97
C SER A 427 39.44 3.63 13.42
N LEU A 428 38.48 3.39 14.31
CA LEU A 428 38.60 3.71 15.74
C LEU A 428 39.72 2.89 16.40
N VAL A 429 39.83 1.60 16.07
CA VAL A 429 40.93 0.75 16.57
C VAL A 429 42.28 1.29 16.13
N SER A 430 42.43 1.68 14.86
CA SER A 430 43.68 2.29 14.36
C SER A 430 44.01 3.61 15.05
N GLU A 431 43.00 4.41 15.40
CA GLU A 431 43.19 5.65 16.15
C GLU A 431 43.62 5.38 17.60
N VAL A 432 43.02 4.40 18.28
CA VAL A 432 43.45 3.94 19.61
C VAL A 432 44.90 3.46 19.58
N ASP A 433 45.29 2.68 18.58
CA ASP A 433 46.68 2.21 18.43
C ASP A 433 47.66 3.37 18.23
N ARG A 434 47.30 4.40 17.46
CA ARG A 434 48.10 5.62 17.31
C ARG A 434 48.27 6.36 18.64
N TYR A 435 47.20 6.52 19.41
CA TYR A 435 47.27 7.15 20.72
C TYR A 435 48.13 6.35 21.69
N ARG A 436 48.02 5.02 21.67
CA ARG A 436 48.85 4.13 22.48
C ARG A 436 50.33 4.30 22.15
N LEU A 437 50.70 4.28 20.87
CA LEU A 437 52.10 4.44 20.45
C LEU A 437 52.67 5.81 20.85
N ALA A 438 51.87 6.88 20.71
CA ALA A 438 52.27 8.22 21.15
C ALA A 438 52.50 8.27 22.67
N TYR A 439 51.62 7.64 23.46
CA TYR A 439 51.77 7.53 24.90
C TYR A 439 53.03 6.75 25.30
N GLU A 440 53.29 5.59 24.67
CA GLU A 440 54.48 4.78 24.93
C GLU A 440 55.77 5.55 24.57
N THR A 441 55.75 6.32 23.48
CA THR A 441 56.88 7.18 23.07
C THR A 441 57.16 8.28 24.09
N GLU A 442 56.11 8.96 24.57
CA GLU A 442 56.25 10.02 25.57
C GLU A 442 56.70 9.46 26.93
N ALA A 443 56.21 8.29 27.32
CA ALA A 443 56.66 7.58 28.51
C ALA A 443 58.16 7.26 28.45
N ALA A 444 58.65 6.77 27.30
CA ALA A 444 60.07 6.51 27.08
C ALA A 444 60.91 7.80 27.15
N ARG A 445 60.41 8.90 26.58
CA ARG A 445 61.07 10.22 26.65
C ARG A 445 61.17 10.72 28.09
N ASN A 446 60.11 10.60 28.88
CA ASN A 446 60.10 10.97 30.28
C ASN A 446 61.06 10.11 31.12
N ALA A 447 61.15 8.81 30.85
CA ALA A 447 62.12 7.93 31.49
C ALA A 447 63.57 8.36 31.19
N SER A 448 63.87 8.75 29.95
CA SER A 448 65.19 9.29 29.58
C SER A 448 65.51 10.59 30.34
N LEU A 449 64.56 11.53 30.40
CA LEU A 449 64.74 12.79 31.13
C LEU A 449 64.98 12.58 32.63
N LEU A 450 64.32 11.58 33.22
CA LEU A 450 64.54 11.18 34.62
C LEU A 450 65.96 10.64 34.82
N ALA A 451 66.45 9.79 33.93
CA ALA A 451 67.82 9.27 33.98
C ALA A 451 68.86 10.39 33.83
N ASP A 452 68.63 11.36 32.94
CA ASP A 452 69.49 12.53 32.80
C ASP A 452 69.50 13.38 34.08
N ALA A 453 68.32 13.61 34.67
CA ALA A 453 68.20 14.35 35.93
C ALA A 453 68.94 13.67 37.09
N GLU A 454 68.90 12.34 37.17
CA GLU A 454 69.67 11.56 38.14
C GLU A 454 71.18 11.71 37.92
N GLN A 455 71.66 11.67 36.67
CA GLN A 455 73.08 11.92 36.37
C GLN A 455 73.52 13.32 36.79
N TYR A 456 72.71 14.35 36.50
CA TYR A 456 72.97 15.71 36.97
C TYR A 456 73.02 15.79 38.49
N HIS A 457 72.14 15.08 39.18
CA HIS A 457 72.13 15.03 40.64
C HIS A 457 73.41 14.40 41.21
N ILE A 458 73.86 13.27 40.64
CA ILE A 458 75.12 12.60 41.03
C ILE A 458 76.33 13.52 40.78
N ALA A 459 76.38 14.20 39.64
CA ALA A 459 77.44 15.15 39.31
C ALA A 459 77.48 16.30 40.32
N TYR A 460 76.32 16.87 40.66
CA TYR A 460 76.20 17.92 41.66
C TYR A 460 76.68 17.46 43.05
N GLN A 461 76.26 16.28 43.51
CA GLN A 461 76.72 15.72 44.78
C GLN A 461 78.25 15.54 44.81
N THR A 462 78.83 15.04 43.72
CA THR A 462 80.28 14.86 43.59
C THR A 462 81.03 16.18 43.71
N GLU A 463 80.52 17.24 43.06
CA GLU A 463 81.13 18.57 43.11
C GLU A 463 80.96 19.23 44.49
N SER A 464 79.84 18.98 45.16
CA SER A 464 79.64 19.40 46.56
C SER A 464 80.66 18.75 47.50
N VAL A 465 80.97 17.46 47.33
CA VAL A 465 82.00 16.76 48.13
C VAL A 465 83.40 17.33 47.84
N ARG A 466 83.73 17.61 46.57
CA ARG A 466 84.99 18.27 46.21
C ARG A 466 85.12 19.65 46.85
N SER A 467 84.05 20.45 46.80
CA SER A 467 84.00 21.78 47.41
C SER A 467 84.21 21.71 48.92
N ALA A 468 83.60 20.74 49.61
CA ALA A 468 83.81 20.52 51.03
C ALA A 468 85.27 20.14 51.37
N SER A 469 85.91 19.31 50.54
CA SER A 469 87.34 18.98 50.69
C SER A 469 88.22 20.23 50.55
N LEU A 470 87.95 21.09 49.57
CA LEU A 470 88.71 22.32 49.35
C LEU A 470 88.56 23.29 50.54
N ILE A 471 87.36 23.41 51.10
CA ILE A 471 87.11 24.21 52.31
C ILE A 471 87.93 23.68 53.51
N SER A 472 88.01 22.36 53.66
CA SER A 472 88.83 21.72 54.69
C SER A 472 90.32 22.04 54.50
N ASP A 473 90.82 21.99 53.28
CA ASP A 473 92.22 22.36 52.96
C ASP A 473 92.52 23.82 53.27
N ILE A 474 91.62 24.74 52.89
CA ILE A 474 91.74 26.17 53.24
C ILE A 474 91.79 26.34 54.77
N GLY A 475 90.96 25.60 55.52
CA GLY A 475 90.99 25.60 56.98
C GLY A 475 92.35 25.16 57.54
N ARG A 476 92.95 24.10 56.98
CA ARG A 476 94.28 23.62 57.36
C ARG A 476 95.37 24.65 57.07
N PHE A 477 95.34 25.30 55.90
CA PHE A 477 96.28 26.37 55.55
C PHE A 477 96.16 27.57 56.50
N ARG A 478 94.94 27.94 56.90
CA ARG A 478 94.72 29.06 57.85
C ARG A 478 95.35 28.78 59.20
N VAL A 479 95.15 27.58 59.77
CA VAL A 479 95.75 27.19 61.05
C VAL A 479 97.29 27.20 60.97
N ALA A 480 97.87 26.72 59.87
CA ALA A 480 99.32 26.76 59.66
C ALA A 480 99.84 28.21 59.61
N TYR A 481 99.13 29.11 58.92
CA TYR A 481 99.48 30.52 58.84
C TYR A 481 99.42 31.23 60.21
N GLU A 482 98.36 31.00 60.99
CA GLU A 482 98.20 31.56 62.33
C GLU A 482 99.30 31.07 63.29
N THR A 483 99.71 29.81 63.17
CA THR A 483 100.81 29.24 63.97
C THR A 483 102.14 29.91 63.66
N GLU A 484 102.41 30.18 62.38
CA GLU A 484 103.64 30.86 61.95
C GLU A 484 103.66 32.34 62.36
N ALA A 485 102.50 33.01 62.30
CA ALA A 485 102.36 34.38 62.77
C ALA A 485 102.68 34.52 64.27
N ALA A 486 102.16 33.61 65.11
CA ALA A 486 102.45 33.58 66.55
C ALA A 486 103.95 33.34 66.83
N ARG A 487 104.61 32.52 66.01
CA ARG A 487 106.06 32.28 66.07
C ARG A 487 106.88 33.54 65.80
N ASN A 488 106.45 34.34 64.82
CA ASN A 488 107.07 35.62 64.50
C ASN A 488 106.87 36.66 65.60
N GLU A 489 105.68 36.73 66.22
CA GLU A 489 105.46 37.61 67.37
C GLU A 489 106.39 37.28 68.55
N ALA A 490 106.61 35.99 68.84
CA ALA A 490 107.54 35.57 69.87
C ALA A 490 109.00 35.99 69.57
N LEU A 491 109.42 35.88 68.31
CA LEU A 491 110.74 36.33 67.84
C LEU A 491 110.93 37.85 67.99
N ILE A 492 109.89 38.64 67.72
CA ILE A 492 109.92 40.10 67.91
C ILE A 492 110.08 40.45 69.39
N ALA A 493 109.34 39.77 70.29
CA ALA A 493 109.44 40.01 71.73
C ALA A 493 110.84 39.69 72.29
N ASP A 494 111.52 38.67 71.78
CA ASP A 494 112.90 38.35 72.17
C ASP A 494 113.90 39.40 71.67
N ALA A 495 113.70 39.93 70.46
CA ALA A 495 114.54 41.01 69.93
C ALA A 495 114.45 42.30 70.76
N GLU A 496 113.25 42.66 71.24
CA GLU A 496 113.03 43.81 72.11
C GLU A 496 113.72 43.67 73.48
N ARG A 497 113.73 42.46 74.06
CA ARG A 497 114.47 42.18 75.31
C ARG A 497 115.97 42.37 75.10
N PHE A 498 116.50 41.89 73.99
CA PHE A 498 117.92 42.02 73.66
C PHE A 498 118.31 43.50 73.49
N HIS A 499 117.45 44.29 72.85
CA HIS A 499 117.69 45.71 72.65
C HIS A 499 117.65 46.52 73.96
N THR A 500 116.82 46.11 74.92
CA THR A 500 116.73 46.73 76.25
C THR A 500 117.99 46.44 77.07
N ALA A 501 118.46 45.18 77.10
CA ALA A 501 119.68 44.79 77.81
C ALA A 501 120.93 45.52 77.29
N PHE A 502 121.03 45.71 75.97
CA PHE A 502 122.14 46.43 75.35
C PHE A 502 122.20 47.92 75.78
N ARG A 503 121.05 48.56 75.98
CA ARG A 503 120.97 49.98 76.38
C ARG A 503 121.47 50.21 77.81
N ASP A 504 121.15 49.29 78.72
CA ASP A 504 121.58 49.38 80.13
C ASP A 504 123.11 49.25 80.25
N GLU A 505 123.74 48.45 79.39
CA GLU A 505 125.18 48.22 79.38
C GLU A 505 125.97 49.42 78.83
N CYS A 506 125.45 50.11 77.81
CA CYS A 506 126.02 51.38 77.35
C CYS A 506 126.00 52.47 78.43
N THR A 507 125.00 52.46 79.33
CA THR A 507 124.87 53.46 80.39
C THR A 507 125.93 53.27 81.49
N ARG A 508 126.25 52.02 81.85
CA ARG A 508 127.34 51.70 82.80
C ARG A 508 128.74 52.06 82.29
N SER A 509 128.95 51.97 80.98
CA SER A 509 130.26 52.32 80.39
C SER A 509 130.56 53.81 80.49
N ALA A 510 129.55 54.68 80.44
CA ALA A 510 129.72 56.12 80.54
C ALA A 510 130.13 56.58 81.97
N GLU A 511 129.63 55.91 83.01
CA GLU A 511 129.96 56.21 84.42
C GLU A 511 131.42 55.84 84.79
N LEU A 512 132.02 54.87 84.08
CA LEU A 512 133.40 54.42 84.30
C LEU A 512 134.46 55.36 83.73
N GLU A 513 134.17 56.05 82.62
CA GLU A 513 135.10 57.02 82.01
C GLU A 513 135.26 58.28 82.89
N GLU A 514 134.20 58.71 83.58
CA GLU A 514 134.25 59.88 84.48
C GLU A 514 135.09 59.63 85.75
N CYS A 515 135.13 58.37 86.23
CA CYS A 515 135.92 57.97 87.38
C CYS A 515 137.44 57.92 87.09
N CYS A 516 137.81 57.44 85.89
CA CYS A 516 139.22 57.37 85.46
C CYS A 516 139.86 58.76 85.29
N HIS A 517 139.10 59.78 84.89
CA HIS A 517 139.62 61.13 84.71
C HIS A 517 139.98 61.82 86.04
N LYS A 518 139.33 61.42 87.14
CA LYS A 518 139.54 61.97 88.49
C LYS A 518 140.80 61.41 89.15
N LEU A 519 141.05 60.10 88.99
CA LEU A 519 142.23 59.41 89.53
C LEU A 519 143.55 59.85 88.88
N SER A 520 143.53 60.25 87.60
CA SER A 520 144.73 60.72 86.91
C SER A 520 145.26 62.07 87.44
N LYS A 521 144.39 62.92 88.00
CA LYS A 521 144.79 64.24 88.54
C LYS A 521 145.44 64.13 89.92
N ASP A 522 145.04 63.17 90.73
CA ASP A 522 145.58 62.98 92.08
C ASP A 522 147.00 62.36 92.05
N LEU A 523 147.31 61.57 91.00
CA LEU A 523 148.63 60.93 90.84
C LEU A 523 149.76 61.95 90.54
N ASP A 524 149.45 63.02 89.82
CA ASP A 524 150.43 64.07 89.46
C ASP A 524 150.83 64.94 90.67
N VAL A 525 149.96 65.06 91.68
CA VAL A 525 150.24 65.79 92.92
C VAL A 525 151.20 64.98 93.83
N ILE A 526 150.98 63.67 93.94
CA ILE A 526 151.80 62.78 94.78
C ILE A 526 153.25 62.66 94.27
N ASN A 527 153.46 62.69 92.95
CA ASN A 527 154.80 62.60 92.38
C ASN A 527 155.65 63.86 92.60
N LYS A 528 155.02 65.03 92.77
CA LYS A 528 155.72 66.29 93.03
C LYS A 528 156.26 66.38 94.47
N ASP A 529 155.52 65.81 95.42
CA ASP A 529 155.90 65.81 96.85
C ASP A 529 157.01 64.80 97.18
N ASN A 530 157.08 63.68 96.46
CA ASN A 530 158.13 62.66 96.65
C ASN A 530 159.52 63.13 96.21
N LEU A 531 159.61 64.06 95.26
CA LEU A 531 160.89 64.66 94.84
C LEU A 531 161.49 65.57 95.92
N MET A 532 160.67 66.33 96.65
CA MET A 532 161.14 67.15 97.78
C MET A 532 161.63 66.32 98.98
N LEU A 533 161.05 65.14 99.21
CA LEU A 533 161.44 64.26 100.32
C LEU A 533 162.81 63.60 100.09
N ARG A 534 163.19 63.31 98.84
CA ARG A 534 164.50 62.71 98.51
C ARG A 534 165.68 63.67 98.72
N ASP A 535 165.52 64.96 98.42
CA ASP A 535 166.56 65.97 98.61
C ASP A 535 166.81 66.28 100.11
N ASN A 536 165.78 66.17 100.94
CA ASN A 536 165.88 66.36 102.39
C ASN A 536 166.53 65.16 103.11
N ILE A 537 166.29 63.93 102.66
CA ILE A 537 166.86 62.72 103.29
C ILE A 537 168.36 62.60 102.99
N SER A 538 168.83 62.97 101.80
CA SER A 538 170.26 62.91 101.49
C SER A 538 171.07 63.99 102.25
N SER A 539 170.46 65.15 102.48
CA SER A 539 171.05 66.24 103.30
C SER A 539 171.15 65.86 104.79
N LEU A 540 170.24 65.01 105.30
CA LEU A 540 170.27 64.50 106.68
C LEU A 540 171.29 63.38 106.90
N HIS A 541 171.63 62.60 105.86
CA HIS A 541 172.66 61.56 105.98
C HIS A 541 174.09 62.13 106.09
N ALA A 542 174.29 63.39 105.68
CA ALA A 542 175.55 64.12 105.89
C ALA A 542 175.75 64.62 107.34
N ILE A 543 174.71 64.59 108.19
CA ILE A 543 174.72 65.21 109.53
C ILE A 543 174.81 64.17 110.67
N ILE A 544 174.36 62.92 110.47
CA ILE A 544 174.08 62.02 111.62
C ILE A 544 175.23 61.10 112.07
N SER A 545 176.21 60.70 111.24
CA SER A 545 177.17 59.66 111.70
C SER A 545 178.62 60.12 111.84
N ASN A 546 178.83 61.44 111.93
CA ASN A 546 180.08 62.06 112.33
C ASN A 546 180.18 62.28 113.86
N ARG A 547 179.69 61.32 114.67
CA ARG A 547 179.84 61.34 116.14
C ARG A 547 180.42 60.02 116.65
N LYS A 548 181.64 60.12 117.19
CA LYS A 548 182.43 59.07 117.85
C LYS A 548 181.76 58.55 119.12
N TRP A 549 181.66 57.23 119.25
CA TRP A 549 182.35 56.43 120.28
C TRP A 549 182.93 55.19 119.59
#